data_AF-A0A9W3NXU6-F1
#
_entry.id   AF-A0A9W3NXU6-F1
#
_cell.length_a   1.000
_cell.length_b   1.000
_cell.length_c   1.000
_cell.angle_alpha   90.00
_cell.angle_beta   90.00
_cell.angle_gamma   90.00
#
_symmetry.space_group_name_H-M   'P 1'
#
loop_
_entity.id
_entity.type
_entity.pdbx_description
1 polymer ?
#
loop_
_entity_poly.entity_id
_entity_poly.type
_entity_poly.pdbx_seq_one_letter_code
_entity_poly.pdbx_strand_id
1 'polypeptide(L)'
;MNKRILGRFKESGKWKDYYNLKSFECRMSLVMTMIISLFFYFMGIYDDFKDYLTPLQNMTIYIAQALIGMLGVILAGLAIIVGVLNKDSINSIEKINGKGSIQKVLVSFEFLTFNIGMGIFVFFLINFILYSEKDIVPVVWFYCLLAVISYFLSFIIFYTVSLTSNCIRVFYINDLYANISHKEKSIYEEVNEVRIDYLLYYLHKTAKLSPEELLEDLDKFVDSTNISDKEAVKKYLKSYYGVSKE
;
A
#
# COMPACT_ATOMS: atom_id res chain seq x y z
N MET A 1 -18.77 6.56 9.88
CA MET A 1 -18.67 5.82 8.59
C MET A 1 -19.42 4.49 8.74
N ASN A 2 -20.71 4.42 8.38
CA ASN A 2 -21.62 3.33 8.80
C ASN A 2 -22.25 2.54 7.62
N LYS A 3 -21.50 2.33 6.53
CA LYS A 3 -21.96 1.54 5.37
C LYS A 3 -21.45 0.11 5.45
N ARG A 4 -22.31 -0.87 5.14
CA ARG A 4 -21.98 -2.32 5.08
C ARG A 4 -20.90 -2.60 4.03
N ILE A 5 -20.16 -3.71 4.19
CA ILE A 5 -18.99 -4.08 3.38
C ILE A 5 -19.28 -4.08 1.86
N LEU A 6 -20.41 -4.65 1.44
CA LEU A 6 -20.83 -4.70 0.03
C LEU A 6 -21.14 -3.31 -0.55
N GLY A 7 -21.64 -2.39 0.28
CA GLY A 7 -21.88 -1.01 -0.11
C GLY A 7 -20.58 -0.27 -0.45
N ARG A 8 -19.51 -0.56 0.31
CA ARG A 8 -18.17 0.00 0.06
C ARG A 8 -17.57 -0.52 -1.24
N PHE A 9 -17.77 -1.80 -1.57
CA PHE A 9 -17.31 -2.38 -2.85
C PHE A 9 -18.01 -1.76 -4.06
N LYS A 10 -19.32 -1.48 -3.94
CA LYS A 10 -20.08 -0.84 -5.01
C LYS A 10 -19.62 0.60 -5.26
N GLU A 11 -19.44 1.38 -4.19
CA GLU A 11 -19.04 2.79 -4.26
C GLU A 11 -17.61 2.96 -4.78
N SER A 12 -16.70 2.07 -4.40
CA SER A 12 -15.33 2.03 -4.90
C SER A 12 -15.18 1.36 -6.27
N GLY A 13 -16.26 0.81 -6.84
CA GLY A 13 -16.25 0.16 -8.14
C GLY A 13 -15.48 -1.16 -8.19
N LYS A 14 -15.22 -1.80 -7.06
CA LYS A 14 -14.31 -2.97 -6.94
C LYS A 14 -14.71 -4.19 -7.75
N TRP A 15 -16.00 -4.38 -7.98
CA TRP A 15 -16.50 -5.46 -8.84
C TRP A 15 -15.97 -5.36 -10.29
N LYS A 16 -15.56 -4.16 -10.72
CA LYS A 16 -14.92 -3.96 -12.03
C LYS A 16 -13.55 -4.59 -12.13
N ASP A 17 -12.88 -4.83 -11.00
CA ASP A 17 -11.53 -5.40 -10.98
C ASP A 17 -11.53 -6.82 -11.58
N TYR A 18 -12.64 -7.58 -11.48
CA TYR A 18 -12.74 -8.91 -12.09
C TYR A 18 -12.73 -8.94 -13.61
N TYR A 19 -13.03 -7.83 -14.29
CA TYR A 19 -13.11 -7.80 -15.76
C TYR A 19 -12.35 -6.62 -16.36
N ASN A 20 -11.51 -5.97 -15.56
CA ASN A 20 -10.67 -4.89 -16.02
C ASN A 20 -9.44 -5.46 -16.73
N LEU A 21 -9.55 -5.74 -18.04
CA LEU A 21 -8.45 -6.29 -18.86
C LEU A 21 -7.18 -5.40 -18.92
N LYS A 22 -7.28 -4.15 -18.46
CA LYS A 22 -6.12 -3.26 -18.32
C LYS A 22 -5.29 -3.60 -17.09
N SER A 23 -5.89 -4.19 -16.06
CA SER A 23 -5.18 -4.54 -14.84
C SER A 23 -4.35 -5.81 -15.01
N PHE A 24 -3.22 -5.85 -14.30
CA PHE A 24 -2.26 -6.95 -14.39
C PHE A 24 -2.91 -8.25 -13.92
N GLU A 25 -3.63 -8.20 -12.80
CA GLU A 25 -4.25 -9.35 -12.17
C GLU A 25 -5.33 -9.99 -13.05
N CYS A 26 -6.19 -9.21 -13.71
CA CYS A 26 -7.23 -9.75 -14.58
C CYS A 26 -6.60 -10.42 -15.81
N ARG A 27 -5.61 -9.78 -16.44
CA ARG A 27 -4.92 -10.34 -17.62
C ARG A 27 -4.20 -11.64 -17.30
N MET A 28 -3.41 -11.66 -16.23
CA MET A 28 -2.66 -12.86 -15.83
C MET A 28 -3.60 -13.99 -15.42
N SER A 29 -4.74 -13.67 -14.80
CA SER A 29 -5.75 -14.67 -14.43
C SER A 29 -6.35 -15.34 -15.65
N LEU A 30 -6.71 -14.59 -16.70
CA LEU A 30 -7.22 -15.16 -17.95
C LEU A 30 -6.19 -16.07 -18.62
N VAL A 31 -4.92 -15.65 -18.66
CA VAL A 31 -3.83 -16.46 -19.22
C VAL A 31 -3.68 -17.76 -18.44
N MET A 32 -3.64 -17.70 -17.10
CA MET A 32 -3.52 -18.90 -16.27
C MET A 32 -4.74 -19.81 -16.38
N THR A 33 -5.95 -19.27 -16.46
CA THR A 33 -7.16 -20.07 -16.73
C THR A 33 -7.02 -20.84 -18.03
N MET A 34 -6.61 -20.17 -19.11
CA MET A 34 -6.46 -20.83 -20.41
C MET A 34 -5.40 -21.95 -20.34
N ILE A 35 -4.27 -21.71 -19.68
CA ILE A 35 -3.22 -22.73 -19.48
C ILE A 35 -3.76 -23.93 -18.70
N ILE A 36 -4.46 -23.71 -17.59
CA ILE A 36 -5.01 -24.79 -16.75
C ILE A 36 -6.07 -25.58 -17.52
N SER A 37 -6.99 -24.91 -18.21
CA SER A 37 -8.04 -25.59 -18.99
C SER A 37 -7.46 -26.42 -20.13
N LEU A 38 -6.45 -25.90 -20.85
CA LEU A 38 -5.75 -26.66 -21.89
C LEU A 38 -5.00 -27.85 -21.31
N PHE A 39 -4.33 -27.69 -20.16
CA PHE A 39 -3.65 -28.79 -19.48
C PHE A 39 -4.63 -29.92 -19.11
N PHE A 40 -5.79 -29.58 -18.54
CA PHE A 40 -6.82 -30.56 -18.20
C PHE A 40 -7.34 -31.30 -19.43
N TYR A 41 -7.52 -30.58 -20.54
CA TYR A 41 -7.95 -31.16 -21.81
C TYR A 41 -6.92 -32.13 -22.39
N PHE A 42 -5.65 -31.73 -22.48
CA PHE A 42 -4.59 -32.58 -23.03
C PHE A 42 -4.29 -33.83 -22.18
N MET A 43 -4.49 -33.74 -20.87
CA MET A 43 -4.30 -34.87 -19.96
C MET A 43 -5.50 -35.84 -19.93
N GLY A 44 -6.58 -35.56 -20.68
CA GLY A 44 -7.75 -36.44 -20.73
C GLY A 44 -8.51 -36.54 -19.40
N ILE A 45 -8.41 -35.52 -18.52
CA ILE A 45 -8.93 -35.61 -17.15
C ILE A 45 -10.44 -35.88 -17.09
N TYR A 46 -11.19 -35.44 -18.09
CA TYR A 46 -12.62 -35.73 -18.16
C TYR A 46 -12.90 -37.22 -18.43
N ASP A 47 -12.18 -37.81 -19.38
CA ASP A 47 -12.41 -39.18 -19.83
C ASP A 47 -11.95 -40.19 -18.77
N ASP A 48 -10.79 -39.93 -18.15
CA ASP A 48 -10.20 -40.76 -17.09
C ASP A 48 -10.46 -40.20 -15.68
N PHE A 49 -11.59 -39.51 -15.47
CA PHE A 49 -11.87 -38.76 -14.24
C PHE A 49 -11.74 -39.57 -12.95
N LYS A 50 -12.06 -40.87 -12.99
CA LYS A 50 -11.95 -41.77 -11.83
C LYS A 50 -10.51 -41.88 -11.33
N ASP A 51 -9.53 -41.90 -12.25
CA ASP A 51 -8.12 -42.00 -11.91
C ASP A 51 -7.58 -40.69 -11.29
N TYR A 52 -8.20 -39.57 -11.67
CA TYR A 52 -7.85 -38.23 -11.16
C TYR A 52 -8.67 -37.79 -9.93
N LEU A 53 -9.64 -38.59 -9.47
CA LEU A 53 -10.54 -38.18 -8.40
C LEU A 53 -9.80 -37.83 -7.10
N THR A 54 -8.94 -38.74 -6.62
CA THR A 54 -8.16 -38.52 -5.39
C THR A 54 -7.19 -37.34 -5.52
N PRO A 55 -6.42 -37.19 -6.62
CA PRO A 55 -5.65 -35.97 -6.87
C PRO A 55 -6.48 -34.68 -6.81
N LEU A 56 -7.67 -34.64 -7.42
CA LEU A 56 -8.54 -33.46 -7.43
C LEU A 56 -9.10 -33.14 -6.03
N GLN A 57 -9.47 -34.17 -5.27
CA GLN A 57 -9.89 -34.02 -3.87
C GLN A 57 -8.75 -33.42 -3.02
N ASN A 58 -7.52 -33.92 -3.18
CA ASN A 58 -6.37 -33.38 -2.45
C ASN A 58 -6.05 -31.94 -2.87
N MET A 59 -6.05 -31.66 -4.18
CA MET A 59 -5.82 -30.31 -4.70
C MET A 59 -6.82 -29.30 -4.12
N THR A 60 -8.12 -29.63 -4.09
CA THR A 60 -9.15 -28.71 -3.57
C THR A 60 -8.94 -28.39 -2.09
N ILE A 61 -8.57 -29.37 -1.26
CA ILE A 61 -8.26 -29.15 0.16
C ILE A 61 -6.98 -28.33 0.33
N TYR A 62 -5.91 -28.64 -0.41
CA TYR A 62 -4.65 -27.88 -0.32
C TYR A 62 -4.81 -26.43 -0.78
N ILE A 63 -5.63 -26.18 -1.80
CA ILE A 63 -5.97 -24.82 -2.21
C ILE A 63 -6.73 -24.10 -1.09
N ALA A 64 -7.74 -24.73 -0.48
CA ALA A 64 -8.46 -24.12 0.64
C ALA A 64 -7.53 -23.79 1.82
N GLN A 65 -6.60 -24.68 2.15
CA GLN A 65 -5.58 -24.44 3.19
C GLN A 65 -4.64 -23.29 2.83
N ALA A 66 -4.17 -23.22 1.58
CA ALA A 66 -3.33 -22.13 1.10
C ALA A 66 -4.06 -20.78 1.15
N LEU A 67 -5.36 -20.75 0.81
CA LEU A 67 -6.21 -19.57 0.92
C LEU A 67 -6.37 -19.11 2.38
N ILE A 68 -6.52 -20.03 3.34
CA ILE A 68 -6.52 -19.70 4.77
C ILE A 68 -5.17 -19.06 5.17
N GLY A 69 -4.05 -19.63 4.73
CA GLY A 69 -2.72 -19.06 4.97
C GLY A 69 -2.58 -17.64 4.39
N MET A 70 -3.15 -17.42 3.20
CA MET A 70 -3.13 -16.13 2.51
C MET A 70 -3.89 -15.03 3.28
N LEU A 71 -4.96 -15.37 4.01
CA LEU A 71 -5.65 -14.41 4.90
C LEU A 71 -4.68 -13.81 5.92
N GLY A 72 -3.80 -14.64 6.51
CA GLY A 72 -2.79 -14.17 7.46
C GLY A 72 -1.82 -13.17 6.85
N VAL A 73 -1.33 -13.45 5.63
CA VAL A 73 -0.42 -12.55 4.89
C VAL A 73 -1.09 -11.21 4.59
N ILE A 74 -2.36 -11.21 4.23
CA ILE A 74 -3.12 -9.99 3.90
C ILE A 74 -3.37 -9.14 5.14
N LEU A 75 -3.67 -9.77 6.28
CA LEU A 75 -3.81 -9.06 7.55
C LEU A 75 -2.50 -8.38 7.95
N ALA A 76 -1.36 -9.04 7.76
CA ALA A 76 -0.05 -8.43 7.97
C ALA A 76 0.20 -7.25 7.01
N GLY A 77 -0.12 -7.41 5.72
CA GLY A 77 0.00 -6.32 4.74
C GLY A 77 -0.87 -5.11 5.08
N LEU A 78 -2.10 -5.34 5.56
CA LEU A 78 -3.00 -4.28 6.03
C LEU A 78 -2.41 -3.57 7.25
N ALA A 79 -1.87 -4.32 8.22
CA ALA A 79 -1.23 -3.77 9.40
C ALA A 79 -0.01 -2.89 9.04
N ILE A 80 0.78 -3.29 8.04
CA ILE A 80 1.90 -2.49 7.52
C ILE A 80 1.38 -1.16 6.98
N ILE A 81 0.36 -1.16 6.12
CA ILE A 81 -0.19 0.09 5.56
C ILE A 81 -0.72 1.00 6.66
N VAL A 82 -1.49 0.46 7.60
CA VAL A 82 -2.06 1.25 8.70
C VAL A 82 -0.98 1.77 9.65
N GLY A 83 0.09 1.00 9.88
CA GLY A 83 1.19 1.38 10.77
C GLY A 83 2.16 2.40 10.15
N VAL A 84 2.36 2.35 8.84
CA VAL A 84 3.29 3.23 8.12
C VAL A 84 2.68 4.61 7.84
N LEU A 85 1.36 4.65 7.60
CA LEU A 85 0.67 5.89 7.25
C LEU A 85 0.27 6.69 8.50
N ASN A 86 0.99 7.77 8.78
CA ASN A 86 0.58 8.77 9.78
C ASN A 86 -0.44 9.77 9.19
N LYS A 87 -1.04 10.61 10.04
CA LYS A 87 -2.07 11.58 9.60
C LYS A 87 -1.52 12.59 8.58
N ASP A 88 -0.27 13.01 8.73
CA ASP A 88 0.34 14.03 7.87
C ASP A 88 0.62 13.48 6.47
N SER A 89 1.09 12.24 6.38
CA SER A 89 1.25 11.50 5.12
C SER A 89 -0.08 11.24 4.44
N ILE A 90 -1.12 10.85 5.19
CA ILE A 90 -2.48 10.68 4.62
C ILE A 90 -2.98 12.00 4.04
N ASN A 91 -2.87 13.10 4.79
CA ASN A 91 -3.32 14.41 4.35
C ASN A 91 -2.54 14.89 3.12
N SER A 92 -1.21 14.68 3.10
CA SER A 92 -0.35 15.05 1.98
C SER A 92 -0.69 14.25 0.71
N ILE A 93 -0.87 12.93 0.85
CA ILE A 93 -1.24 12.04 -0.26
C ILE A 93 -2.63 12.40 -0.79
N GLU A 94 -3.61 12.65 0.08
CA GLU A 94 -4.97 13.01 -0.34
C GLU A 94 -5.08 14.40 -0.95
N LYS A 95 -4.21 15.35 -0.58
CA LYS A 95 -4.15 16.69 -1.18
C LYS A 95 -3.76 16.63 -2.65
N ILE A 96 -2.88 15.70 -3.03
CA ILE A 96 -2.35 15.57 -4.40
C ILE A 96 -3.18 14.59 -5.23
N ASN A 97 -3.52 13.42 -4.67
CA ASN A 97 -4.21 12.36 -5.41
C ASN A 97 -5.75 12.41 -5.27
N GLY A 98 -6.26 13.34 -4.49
CA GLY A 98 -7.68 13.47 -4.19
C GLY A 98 -8.11 12.69 -2.94
N LYS A 99 -9.11 13.25 -2.25
CA LYS A 99 -9.67 12.70 -1.01
C LYS A 99 -10.14 11.25 -1.19
N GLY A 100 -9.86 10.41 -0.20
CA GLY A 100 -10.26 9.00 -0.18
C GLY A 100 -9.34 8.04 -0.94
N SER A 101 -8.18 8.50 -1.41
CA SER A 101 -7.22 7.64 -2.13
C SER A 101 -6.67 6.51 -1.26
N ILE A 102 -6.30 6.81 -0.01
CA ILE A 102 -5.88 5.79 0.97
C ILE A 102 -7.03 4.85 1.30
N GLN A 103 -8.25 5.38 1.44
CA GLN A 103 -9.44 4.57 1.70
C GLN A 103 -9.69 3.54 0.59
N LYS A 104 -9.47 3.90 -0.68
CA LYS A 104 -9.57 2.94 -1.80
C LYS A 104 -8.57 1.79 -1.68
N VAL A 105 -7.35 2.06 -1.20
CA VAL A 105 -6.35 1.01 -0.95
C VAL A 105 -6.85 0.07 0.15
N LEU A 106 -7.32 0.60 1.28
CA LEU A 106 -7.88 -0.22 2.37
C LEU A 106 -9.09 -1.06 1.93
N VAL A 107 -9.98 -0.50 1.09
CA VAL A 107 -11.10 -1.25 0.52
C VAL A 107 -10.64 -2.36 -0.44
N SER A 108 -9.46 -2.23 -1.05
CA SER A 108 -8.85 -3.30 -1.87
C SER A 108 -8.45 -4.50 -1.02
N PHE A 109 -7.93 -4.26 0.19
CA PHE A 109 -7.67 -5.31 1.18
C PHE A 109 -8.96 -6.01 1.60
N GLU A 110 -9.99 -5.24 1.95
CA GLU A 110 -11.29 -5.80 2.33
C GLU A 110 -11.88 -6.68 1.21
N PHE A 111 -11.77 -6.22 -0.04
CA PHE A 111 -12.26 -6.93 -1.21
C PHE A 111 -11.50 -8.25 -1.43
N LEU A 112 -10.18 -8.26 -1.28
CA LEU A 112 -9.38 -9.47 -1.40
C LEU A 112 -9.67 -10.46 -0.27
N THR A 113 -9.75 -10.00 0.98
CA THR A 113 -10.10 -10.83 2.15
C THR A 113 -11.48 -11.47 1.95
N PHE A 114 -12.46 -10.71 1.45
CA PHE A 114 -13.78 -11.24 1.13
C PHE A 114 -13.73 -12.33 0.05
N ASN A 115 -12.95 -12.10 -1.02
CA ASN A 115 -12.73 -13.07 -2.09
C ASN A 115 -12.12 -14.38 -1.60
N ILE A 116 -11.08 -14.28 -0.77
CA ILE A 116 -10.42 -15.45 -0.20
C ILE A 116 -11.37 -16.22 0.70
N GLY A 117 -12.13 -15.52 1.55
CA GLY A 117 -13.19 -16.12 2.37
C GLY A 117 -14.17 -16.92 1.52
N MET A 118 -14.72 -16.32 0.45
CA MET A 118 -15.59 -17.03 -0.49
C MET A 118 -14.87 -18.23 -1.15
N GLY A 119 -13.61 -18.07 -1.54
CA GLY A 119 -12.83 -19.14 -2.16
C GLY A 119 -12.66 -20.35 -1.27
N ILE A 120 -12.37 -20.17 0.02
CA ILE A 120 -12.28 -21.27 0.98
C ILE A 120 -13.58 -22.09 0.98
N PHE A 121 -14.74 -21.43 1.07
CA PHE A 121 -16.02 -22.12 1.04
C PHE A 121 -16.30 -22.79 -0.31
N VAL A 122 -15.98 -22.13 -1.43
CA VAL A 122 -16.14 -22.72 -2.78
C VAL A 122 -15.30 -23.99 -2.92
N PHE A 123 -14.03 -23.98 -2.51
CA PHE A 123 -13.16 -25.15 -2.61
C PHE A 123 -13.59 -26.28 -1.66
N PHE A 124 -14.10 -25.98 -0.46
CA PHE A 124 -14.73 -27.00 0.39
C PHE A 124 -15.99 -27.59 -0.23
N LEU A 125 -16.87 -26.77 -0.83
CA LEU A 125 -18.06 -27.27 -1.51
C LEU A 125 -17.71 -28.17 -2.70
N ILE A 126 -16.72 -27.78 -3.51
CA ILE A 126 -16.22 -28.62 -4.61
C ILE A 126 -15.69 -29.95 -4.04
N ASN A 127 -14.92 -29.91 -2.96
CA ASN A 127 -14.40 -31.12 -2.34
C ASN A 127 -15.52 -32.07 -1.88
N PHE A 128 -16.57 -31.56 -1.24
CA PHE A 128 -17.74 -32.36 -0.88
C PHE A 128 -18.46 -32.95 -2.09
N ILE A 129 -18.57 -32.20 -3.19
CA ILE A 129 -19.13 -32.70 -4.45
C ILE A 129 -18.26 -33.83 -5.01
N LEU A 130 -16.94 -33.71 -4.95
CA LEU A 130 -16.01 -34.76 -5.39
C LEU A 130 -16.04 -36.02 -4.51
N TYR A 131 -16.51 -35.95 -3.26
CA TYR A 131 -16.76 -37.12 -2.43
C TYR A 131 -18.13 -37.77 -2.68
N SER A 132 -19.00 -37.11 -3.45
CA SER A 132 -20.33 -37.63 -3.76
C SER A 132 -20.25 -38.69 -4.86
N GLU A 133 -21.07 -39.75 -4.75
CA GLU A 133 -21.22 -40.79 -5.77
C GLU A 133 -22.06 -40.35 -7.00
N LYS A 134 -22.22 -39.03 -7.21
CA LYS A 134 -23.01 -38.51 -8.33
C LYS A 134 -22.23 -38.62 -9.64
N ASP A 135 -22.97 -38.81 -10.74
CA ASP A 135 -22.41 -38.82 -12.08
C ASP A 135 -21.72 -37.50 -12.44
N ILE A 136 -20.72 -37.59 -13.30
CA ILE A 136 -19.96 -36.45 -13.80
C ILE A 136 -20.89 -35.56 -14.65
N VAL A 137 -20.78 -34.26 -14.47
CA VAL A 137 -21.50 -33.28 -15.29
C VAL A 137 -21.08 -33.39 -16.76
N PRO A 138 -21.93 -33.04 -17.73
CA PRO A 138 -21.56 -33.09 -19.14
C PRO A 138 -20.27 -32.31 -19.45
N VAL A 139 -19.48 -32.81 -20.41
CA VAL A 139 -18.17 -32.27 -20.85
C VAL A 139 -18.14 -30.74 -20.89
N VAL A 140 -19.10 -30.12 -21.57
CA VAL A 140 -19.16 -28.67 -21.74
C VAL A 140 -19.27 -27.95 -20.40
N TRP A 141 -20.09 -28.46 -19.49
CA TRP A 141 -20.27 -27.90 -18.15
C TRP A 141 -19.04 -28.14 -17.27
N PHE A 142 -18.38 -29.28 -17.41
CA PHE A 142 -17.13 -29.57 -16.70
C PHE A 142 -16.06 -28.53 -17.00
N TYR A 143 -15.75 -28.30 -18.28
CA TYR A 143 -14.73 -27.33 -18.68
C TYR A 143 -15.14 -25.87 -18.40
N CYS A 144 -16.43 -25.55 -18.49
CA CYS A 144 -16.93 -24.24 -18.10
C CYS A 144 -16.73 -23.96 -16.60
N LEU A 145 -17.10 -24.92 -15.75
CA LEU A 145 -16.88 -24.82 -14.29
C LEU A 145 -15.40 -24.75 -13.95
N LEU A 146 -14.57 -25.59 -14.58
CA LEU A 146 -13.12 -25.55 -14.43
C LEU A 146 -12.59 -24.16 -14.77
N ALA A 147 -12.96 -23.59 -15.91
CA ALA A 147 -12.50 -22.26 -16.32
C ALA A 147 -12.89 -21.18 -15.31
N VAL A 148 -14.12 -21.20 -14.79
CA VAL A 148 -14.59 -20.24 -13.78
C VAL A 148 -13.81 -20.38 -12.47
N ILE A 149 -13.61 -21.60 -11.98
CA ILE A 149 -12.89 -21.87 -10.73
C ILE A 149 -11.41 -21.51 -10.87
N SER A 150 -10.77 -21.91 -11.96
CA SER A 150 -9.38 -21.58 -12.27
C SER A 150 -9.17 -20.07 -12.42
N TYR A 151 -10.13 -19.37 -13.03
CA TYR A 151 -10.11 -17.91 -13.12
C TYR A 151 -10.18 -17.27 -11.75
N PHE A 152 -11.14 -17.70 -10.93
CA PHE A 152 -11.34 -17.14 -9.60
C PHE A 152 -10.12 -17.35 -8.70
N LEU A 153 -9.52 -18.55 -8.72
CA LEU A 153 -8.29 -18.84 -7.98
C LEU A 153 -7.12 -17.99 -8.47
N SER A 154 -6.90 -17.93 -9.79
CA SER A 154 -5.81 -17.15 -10.37
C SER A 154 -5.97 -15.66 -10.04
N PHE A 155 -7.21 -15.16 -10.08
CA PHE A 155 -7.54 -13.79 -9.71
C PHE A 155 -7.15 -13.48 -8.27
N ILE A 156 -7.52 -14.33 -7.31
CA ILE A 156 -7.11 -14.17 -5.91
C ILE A 156 -5.57 -14.07 -5.80
N ILE A 157 -4.84 -14.97 -6.47
CA ILE A 157 -3.38 -15.02 -6.41
C ILE A 157 -2.77 -13.74 -6.97
N PHE A 158 -3.12 -13.34 -8.20
CA PHE A 158 -2.51 -12.16 -8.82
C PHE A 158 -3.00 -10.85 -8.23
N TYR A 159 -4.22 -10.79 -7.70
CA TYR A 159 -4.70 -9.64 -6.94
C TYR A 159 -3.88 -9.46 -5.67
N THR A 160 -3.55 -10.55 -4.98
CA THR A 160 -2.65 -10.53 -3.82
C THR A 160 -1.27 -10.00 -4.20
N VAL A 161 -0.66 -10.50 -5.28
CA VAL A 161 0.64 -10.01 -5.79
C VAL A 161 0.60 -8.51 -6.08
N SER A 162 -0.45 -8.05 -6.76
CA SER A 162 -0.62 -6.64 -7.11
C SER A 162 -0.78 -5.77 -5.85
N LEU A 163 -1.52 -6.26 -4.86
CA LEU A 163 -1.74 -5.55 -3.61
C LEU A 163 -0.45 -5.46 -2.80
N THR A 164 0.33 -6.53 -2.69
CA THR A 164 1.65 -6.52 -2.05
C THR A 164 2.58 -5.50 -2.71
N SER A 165 2.64 -5.45 -4.04
CA SER A 165 3.42 -4.44 -4.77
C SER A 165 2.97 -3.01 -4.43
N ASN A 166 1.65 -2.79 -4.33
CA ASN A 166 1.11 -1.51 -3.91
C ASN A 166 1.48 -1.13 -2.48
N CYS A 167 1.56 -2.09 -1.54
CA CYS A 167 2.02 -1.83 -0.17
C CYS A 167 3.45 -1.30 -0.16
N ILE A 168 4.33 -1.97 -0.90
CA ILE A 168 5.74 -1.60 -1.01
C ILE A 168 5.87 -0.19 -1.61
N ARG A 169 5.09 0.12 -2.66
CA ARG A 169 5.06 1.46 -3.25
C ARG A 169 4.59 2.52 -2.26
N VAL A 170 3.52 2.25 -1.53
CA VAL A 170 2.99 3.17 -0.50
C VAL A 170 4.03 3.41 0.59
N PHE A 171 4.76 2.37 1.01
CA PHE A 171 5.86 2.51 1.96
C PHE A 171 6.95 3.46 1.46
N TYR A 172 7.44 3.27 0.22
CA TYR A 172 8.46 4.16 -0.35
C TYR A 172 7.95 5.58 -0.55
N ILE A 173 6.68 5.75 -0.95
CA ILE A 173 6.06 7.08 -1.04
C ILE A 173 6.08 7.75 0.32
N ASN A 174 5.64 7.05 1.37
CA ASN A 174 5.60 7.59 2.73
C ASN A 174 7.00 8.00 3.23
N ASP A 175 8.02 7.18 2.96
CA ASP A 175 9.42 7.49 3.30
C ASP A 175 9.93 8.74 2.56
N LEU A 176 9.63 8.88 1.27
CA LEU A 176 9.97 10.07 0.50
C LEU A 176 9.30 11.33 1.08
N TYR A 177 8.03 11.26 1.46
CA TYR A 177 7.33 12.40 2.06
C TYR A 177 7.88 12.78 3.42
N ALA A 178 8.22 11.81 4.27
CA ALA A 178 8.87 12.09 5.55
C ALA A 178 10.20 12.84 5.35
N ASN A 179 10.98 12.43 4.35
CA ASN A 179 12.24 13.08 4.01
C ASN A 179 12.07 14.49 3.42
N ILE A 180 11.00 14.74 2.65
CA ILE A 180 10.68 16.08 2.13
C ILE A 180 10.18 16.99 3.26
N SER A 181 9.30 16.51 4.14
CA SER A 181 8.80 17.33 5.26
C SER A 181 9.89 17.71 6.25
N HIS A 182 10.96 16.92 6.36
CA HIS A 182 12.15 17.28 7.14
C HIS A 182 13.05 18.32 6.45
N LYS A 183 12.90 18.54 5.14
CA LYS A 183 13.73 19.47 4.35
C LYS A 183 13.04 20.79 4.02
N GLU A 184 11.72 20.81 3.89
CA GLU A 184 10.96 22.06 3.76
C GLU A 184 10.89 22.74 5.13
N LYS A 185 11.47 23.95 5.24
CA LYS A 185 11.25 24.80 6.41
C LYS A 185 9.74 25.01 6.56
N SER A 186 9.22 24.79 7.76
CA SER A 186 7.80 25.05 7.98
C SER A 186 7.50 26.54 7.79
N ILE A 187 6.29 26.91 7.37
CA ILE A 187 5.85 28.33 7.35
C ILE A 187 6.09 28.98 8.72
N TYR A 188 5.99 28.20 9.80
CA TYR A 188 6.29 28.68 11.14
C TYR A 188 7.77 29.07 11.32
N GLU A 189 8.70 28.30 10.76
CA GLU A 189 10.12 28.62 10.75
C GLU A 189 10.42 29.84 9.88
N GLU A 190 9.85 29.92 8.67
CA GLU A 190 10.00 31.10 7.80
C GLU A 190 9.47 32.37 8.45
N VAL A 191 8.30 32.30 9.10
CA VAL A 191 7.71 33.45 9.81
C VAL A 191 8.57 33.85 11.01
N ASN A 192 9.17 32.89 11.72
CA ASN A 192 10.09 33.19 12.81
C ASN A 192 11.39 33.82 12.30
N GLU A 193 11.94 33.37 11.18
CA GLU A 193 13.10 33.99 10.55
C GLU A 193 12.80 35.45 10.18
N VAL A 194 11.67 35.73 9.53
CA VAL A 194 11.25 37.11 9.21
C VAL A 194 11.08 37.97 10.47
N ARG A 195 10.53 37.41 11.55
CA ARG A 195 10.40 38.12 12.84
C ARG A 195 11.75 38.45 13.46
N ILE A 196 12.68 37.51 13.42
CA ILE A 196 14.05 37.68 13.95
C ILE A 196 14.80 38.70 13.11
N ASP A 197 14.73 38.61 11.78
CA ASP A 197 15.39 39.56 10.87
C ASP A 197 14.83 40.97 11.03
N TYR A 198 13.51 41.12 11.24
CA TYR A 198 12.91 42.41 11.56
C TYR A 198 13.43 42.97 12.90
N LEU A 199 13.55 42.15 13.94
CA LEU A 199 14.11 42.58 15.23
C LEU A 199 15.57 43.02 15.09
N LEU A 200 16.38 42.25 14.37
CA LEU A 200 17.79 42.58 14.10
C LEU A 200 17.91 43.88 13.28
N TYR A 201 17.09 44.04 12.25
CA TYR A 201 17.02 45.26 11.45
C TYR A 201 16.63 46.48 12.30
N TYR A 202 15.62 46.32 13.17
CA TYR A 202 15.17 47.39 14.04
C TYR A 202 16.24 47.75 15.09
N LEU A 203 16.91 46.76 15.68
CA LEU A 203 18.03 46.96 16.60
C LEU A 203 19.19 47.69 15.93
N HIS A 204 19.60 47.26 14.73
CA HIS A 204 20.61 47.94 13.92
C HIS A 204 20.25 49.42 13.71
N LYS A 205 19.00 49.70 13.30
CA LYS A 205 18.51 51.06 13.06
C LYS A 205 18.48 51.93 14.32
N THR A 206 18.16 51.36 15.48
CA THR A 206 17.92 52.12 16.71
C THR A 206 19.19 52.28 17.54
N ALA A 207 20.01 51.23 17.63
CA ALA A 207 21.26 51.20 18.39
C ALA A 207 22.46 51.72 17.58
N LYS A 208 22.32 51.91 16.25
CA LYS A 208 23.40 52.28 15.32
C LYS A 208 24.61 51.33 15.36
N LEU A 209 24.40 50.08 15.76
CA LEU A 209 25.42 49.04 15.76
C LEU A 209 25.71 48.62 14.32
N SER A 210 26.97 48.38 13.96
CA SER A 210 27.30 47.75 12.68
C SER A 210 26.84 46.28 12.63
N PRO A 211 26.60 45.71 11.44
CA PRO A 211 26.27 44.29 11.30
C PRO A 211 27.32 43.36 11.93
N GLU A 212 28.60 43.73 11.86
CA GLU A 212 29.71 42.96 12.44
C GLU A 212 29.67 42.95 13.97
N GLU A 213 29.41 44.11 14.60
CA GLU A 213 29.27 44.22 16.06
C GLU A 213 28.09 43.40 16.58
N LEU A 214 26.96 43.42 15.85
CA LEU A 214 25.79 42.61 16.17
C LEU A 214 26.09 41.11 16.14
N LEU A 215 26.89 40.65 15.19
CA LEU A 215 27.29 39.24 15.09
C LEU A 215 28.32 38.84 16.15
N GLU A 216 29.25 39.72 16.53
CA GLU A 216 30.16 39.46 17.65
C GLU A 216 29.42 39.33 18.98
N ASP A 217 28.44 40.19 19.22
CA ASP A 217 27.64 40.13 20.44
C ASP A 217 26.71 38.92 20.45
N LEU A 218 26.21 38.51 19.29
CA LEU A 218 25.49 37.23 19.14
C LEU A 218 26.42 36.04 19.42
N ASP A 219 27.67 36.08 18.95
CA ASP A 219 28.69 35.05 19.20
C ASP A 219 28.99 34.91 20.71
N LYS A 220 29.18 36.03 21.40
CA LYS A 220 29.33 36.07 22.88
C LYS A 220 28.08 35.62 23.61
N PHE A 221 26.90 35.95 23.10
CA PHE A 221 25.64 35.52 23.70
C PHE A 221 25.49 34.00 23.64
N VAL A 222 25.86 33.35 22.52
CA VAL A 222 25.86 31.89 22.40
C VAL A 222 26.72 31.24 23.50
N ASP A 223 27.87 31.85 23.85
CA ASP A 223 28.71 31.36 24.95
C ASP A 223 28.03 31.38 26.31
N SER A 224 27.11 32.33 26.53
CA SER A 224 26.34 32.46 27.76
C SER A 224 25.16 31.48 27.88
N THR A 225 24.83 30.76 26.80
CA THR A 225 23.71 29.80 26.77
C THR A 225 24.09 28.40 27.28
N ASN A 226 23.08 27.60 27.64
CA ASN A 226 23.23 26.18 28.02
C ASN A 226 23.16 25.22 26.82
N ILE A 227 23.44 25.69 25.61
CA ILE A 227 23.42 24.84 24.41
C ILE A 227 24.64 23.91 24.43
N SER A 228 24.43 22.65 24.07
CA SER A 228 25.43 21.58 24.11
C SER A 228 26.52 21.72 23.04
N ASP A 229 26.17 22.14 21.82
CA ASP A 229 27.11 22.28 20.69
C ASP A 229 27.24 23.74 20.23
N LYS A 230 27.92 24.54 21.05
CA LYS A 230 28.07 25.99 20.85
C LYS A 230 28.85 26.30 19.57
N GLU A 231 29.90 25.54 19.27
CA GLU A 231 30.74 25.75 18.08
C GLU A 231 29.97 25.51 16.78
N ALA A 232 29.14 24.46 16.71
CA ALA A 232 28.28 24.23 15.55
C ALA A 232 27.29 25.39 15.34
N VAL A 233 26.68 25.91 16.41
CA VAL A 233 25.74 27.03 16.36
C VAL A 233 26.42 28.31 15.89
N LYS A 234 27.61 28.64 16.41
CA LYS A 234 28.39 29.81 16.00
C LYS A 234 28.77 29.75 14.52
N LYS A 235 29.22 28.59 14.05
CA LYS A 235 29.56 28.36 12.64
C LYS A 235 28.34 28.52 11.73
N TYR A 236 27.18 28.00 12.15
CA TYR A 236 25.93 28.16 11.43
C TYR A 236 25.54 29.64 11.31
N LEU A 237 25.50 30.39 12.42
CA LEU A 237 25.10 31.80 12.43
C LEU A 237 26.01 32.68 11.55
N LYS A 238 27.32 32.47 11.60
CA LYS A 238 28.29 33.19 10.73
C LYS A 238 28.06 32.91 9.25
N SER A 239 27.75 31.66 8.90
CA SER A 239 27.44 31.28 7.52
C SER A 239 26.11 31.84 7.04
N TYR A 240 25.10 31.91 7.91
CA TYR A 240 23.75 32.34 7.59
C TYR A 240 23.68 33.85 7.30
N TYR A 241 24.37 34.67 8.10
CA TYR A 241 24.40 36.12 7.94
C TYR A 241 25.52 36.64 7.03
N GLY A 242 26.26 35.75 6.36
CA GLY A 242 27.16 36.13 5.27
C GLY A 242 28.49 36.78 5.68
N VAL A 243 28.96 36.60 6.92
CA VAL A 243 30.30 37.07 7.34
C VAL A 243 31.30 35.92 7.21
N SER A 244 31.48 35.43 5.98
CA SER A 244 32.69 34.70 5.64
C SER A 244 33.75 35.72 5.26
N LYS A 245 34.70 36.00 6.17
CA LYS A 245 36.02 36.42 5.72
C LYS A 245 36.65 35.20 5.03
N GLU A 246 36.86 35.29 3.72
CA GLU A 246 37.97 34.55 3.09
C GLU A 246 39.28 34.91 3.77
#